data_AF-G9NWU0-F1
#
_entry.id   AF-G9NWU0-F1
#
_cell.length_a   1.000
_cell.length_b   1.000
_cell.length_c   1.000
_cell.angle_alpha   90.00
_cell.angle_beta   90.00
_cell.angle_gamma   90.00
#
_symmetry.space_group_name_H-M   'P 1'
#
loop_
_entity.id
_entity.type
_entity.pdbx_description
1 polymer ?
#
loop_
_entity_poly.entity_id
_entity_poly.type
_entity_poly.pdbx_seq_one_letter_code
_entity_poly.pdbx_strand_id
1 'polypeptide(L)'
;MGMKFLKAGATATEAVEAALVILENKEITNAGYGSNLSIDGTVECDATIVDHLGRSGACGAVPNVRNPISLAKLILDTSNEPLSLRRVPPNALVGEGARSFAEEHGMATYGNEYLVSRNSRDRFLKWQEDLKRAEVGPKDNKVSSASNKVNTGSAPHLYDAVAVTDPRKIFPRDHTAAILAGTWNEGQLDSPYVGTPNLELNAIVEPPVYPATYARALASTPTNIARSPSRQTPGISIHTMPITPPSNVSRNSSSSRLKRHSKNINQATRGNGRPLDTSKENEDSGSQTAKRQFQLDSANEDWVTDTIGAIAIDDNGHIAAGSSSGGIGMKHRGRLGPAALVGIGTAVVPCAEDDSDRITVAAVTSGTGEHMATTMASQRCAERLYHGTRRGPAGIDVQDDDEDAIMESFIAKDFMDHPGVKNCHSAGAIGIMAVKKTSRGYYLYFAHNTDSFALASMGGLEKEPRCVMSRLPDGAKIAKGGRKVQLD
;
A
#
# COMPACT_ATOMS: atom_id res chain seq x y z
N MET A 1 -1.81 -9.10 14.06
CA MET A 1 -3.15 -9.55 13.64
C MET A 1 -3.06 -10.67 12.61
N GLY A 2 -2.21 -10.56 11.56
CA GLY A 2 -2.03 -11.63 10.56
C GLY A 2 -1.92 -13.05 11.12
N MET A 3 -1.06 -13.30 12.13
CA MET A 3 -0.95 -14.62 12.75
C MET A 3 -2.26 -15.15 13.39
N LYS A 4 -3.15 -14.27 13.88
CA LYS A 4 -4.45 -14.70 14.39
C LYS A 4 -5.37 -15.20 13.26
N PHE A 5 -5.29 -14.59 12.09
CA PHE A 5 -6.01 -15.01 10.89
C PHE A 5 -5.49 -16.35 10.39
N LEU A 6 -4.16 -16.50 10.28
CA LEU A 6 -3.53 -17.77 9.90
C LEU A 6 -3.94 -18.90 10.85
N LYS A 7 -3.86 -18.70 12.17
CA LYS A 7 -4.30 -19.68 13.18
C LYS A 7 -5.79 -20.02 13.12
N ALA A 8 -6.60 -19.20 12.46
CA ALA A 8 -8.02 -19.45 12.24
C ALA A 8 -8.30 -20.15 10.89
N GLY A 9 -7.26 -20.50 10.12
CA GLY A 9 -7.37 -21.14 8.82
C GLY A 9 -7.56 -20.17 7.65
N ALA A 10 -7.31 -18.87 7.85
CA ALA A 10 -7.37 -17.90 6.77
C ALA A 10 -6.21 -18.08 5.79
N THR A 11 -6.45 -17.69 4.54
CA THR A 11 -5.43 -17.69 3.47
C THR A 11 -4.32 -16.68 3.74
N ALA A 12 -3.18 -16.86 3.08
CA ALA A 12 -2.06 -15.93 3.20
C ALA A 12 -2.43 -14.49 2.80
N THR A 13 -3.27 -14.31 1.78
CA THR A 13 -3.69 -12.98 1.31
C THR A 13 -4.62 -12.29 2.33
N GLU A 14 -5.54 -13.01 2.96
CA GLU A 14 -6.36 -12.47 4.06
C GLU A 14 -5.52 -12.10 5.28
N ALA A 15 -4.48 -12.87 5.60
CA ALA A 15 -3.58 -12.56 6.71
C ALA A 15 -2.72 -11.31 6.43
N VAL A 16 -2.25 -11.13 5.18
CA VAL A 16 -1.56 -9.92 4.71
C VAL A 16 -2.48 -8.71 4.80
N GLU A 17 -3.70 -8.80 4.26
CA GLU A 17 -4.70 -7.75 4.33
C GLU A 17 -4.97 -7.36 5.80
N ALA A 18 -5.27 -8.32 6.67
CA ALA A 18 -5.57 -8.06 8.08
C ALA A 18 -4.39 -7.44 8.84
N ALA A 19 -3.15 -7.73 8.45
CA ALA A 19 -1.97 -7.09 9.03
C ALA A 19 -1.85 -5.63 8.56
N LEU A 20 -2.01 -5.38 7.26
CA LEU A 20 -1.85 -4.06 6.66
C LEU A 20 -3.01 -3.11 7.01
N VAL A 21 -4.25 -3.58 7.07
CA VAL A 21 -5.41 -2.79 7.52
C VAL A 21 -5.17 -2.20 8.91
N ILE A 22 -4.54 -2.96 9.81
CA ILE A 22 -4.21 -2.47 11.15
C ILE A 22 -3.18 -1.35 11.09
N LEU A 23 -2.17 -1.49 10.23
CA LEU A 23 -1.14 -0.48 10.04
C LEU A 23 -1.71 0.78 9.38
N GLU A 24 -2.47 0.66 8.28
CA GLU A 24 -3.15 1.78 7.61
C GLU A 24 -4.09 2.58 8.52
N ASN A 25 -4.64 1.94 9.55
CA ASN A 25 -5.48 2.60 10.54
C ASN A 25 -4.69 3.33 11.65
N LYS A 26 -3.35 3.22 11.67
CA LYS A 26 -2.50 3.95 12.62
C LYS A 26 -2.01 5.25 12.00
N GLU A 27 -2.21 6.33 12.73
CA GLU A 27 -1.70 7.66 12.39
C GLU A 27 -0.18 7.72 12.24
N ILE A 28 0.56 6.80 12.89
CA ILE A 28 2.02 6.81 12.86
C ILE A 28 2.59 6.41 11.50
N THR A 29 1.83 5.69 10.66
CA THR A 29 2.33 5.14 9.39
C THR A 29 1.94 6.03 8.22
N ASN A 30 2.81 6.16 7.21
CA ASN A 30 2.49 6.85 5.97
C ASN A 30 1.68 5.95 5.02
N ALA A 31 0.49 5.52 5.46
CA ALA A 31 -0.46 4.74 4.67
C ALA A 31 -1.87 4.90 5.26
N GLY A 32 -2.91 4.78 4.43
CA GLY A 32 -4.29 4.96 4.86
C GLY A 32 -4.52 6.28 5.59
N TYR A 33 -4.94 6.20 6.86
CA TYR A 33 -5.28 7.36 7.71
C TYR A 33 -4.09 8.26 8.06
N GLY A 34 -2.87 7.71 8.17
CA GLY A 34 -1.67 8.48 8.51
C GLY A 34 -0.91 9.05 7.29
N SER A 35 -1.49 8.92 6.09
CA SER A 35 -0.84 9.27 4.83
C SER A 35 -0.42 10.73 4.75
N ASN A 36 0.70 10.96 4.06
CA ASN A 36 1.11 12.28 3.62
C ASN A 36 0.08 12.89 2.66
N LEU A 37 0.01 14.22 2.66
CA LEU A 37 -0.92 14.97 1.82
C LEU A 37 -0.25 15.38 0.51
N SER A 38 -1.02 15.39 -0.58
CA SER A 38 -0.63 16.00 -1.85
C SER A 38 -0.45 17.51 -1.71
N ILE A 39 0.05 18.16 -2.75
CA ILE A 39 0.21 19.63 -2.80
C ILE A 39 -1.10 20.39 -2.50
N ASP A 40 -2.25 19.78 -2.81
CA ASP A 40 -3.59 20.33 -2.58
C ASP A 40 -4.19 19.96 -1.22
N GLY A 41 -3.42 19.28 -0.35
CA GLY A 41 -3.87 18.87 0.98
C GLY A 41 -4.79 17.64 0.98
N THR A 42 -4.74 16.82 -0.07
CA THR A 42 -5.59 15.62 -0.19
C THR A 42 -4.81 14.33 0.00
N VAL A 43 -5.47 13.32 0.59
CA VAL A 43 -4.93 11.95 0.70
C VAL A 43 -5.17 11.21 -0.61
N GLU A 44 -4.11 10.65 -1.17
CA GLU A 44 -4.13 9.71 -2.29
C GLU A 44 -3.22 8.54 -1.94
N CYS A 45 -3.71 7.31 -1.98
CA CYS A 45 -2.94 6.15 -1.55
C CYS A 45 -2.63 5.19 -2.70
N ASP A 46 -1.60 4.38 -2.48
CA ASP A 46 -1.11 3.35 -3.37
C ASP A 46 -1.04 2.03 -2.59
N ALA A 47 -1.56 0.94 -3.14
CA ALA A 47 -1.44 -0.39 -2.53
C ALA A 47 -1.48 -1.52 -3.55
N THR A 48 -0.82 -2.63 -3.20
CA THR A 48 -0.74 -3.84 -4.02
C THR A 48 -0.75 -5.05 -3.09
N ILE A 49 -1.40 -6.13 -3.55
CA ILE A 49 -1.29 -7.46 -2.96
C ILE A 49 -1.03 -8.49 -4.05
N VAL A 50 -0.18 -9.46 -3.77
CA VAL A 50 0.25 -10.52 -4.68
C VAL A 50 0.12 -11.87 -3.99
N ASP A 51 -0.50 -12.84 -4.65
CA ASP A 51 -0.69 -14.19 -4.15
C ASP A 51 0.44 -15.15 -4.54
N HIS A 52 0.32 -16.41 -4.10
CA HIS A 52 1.31 -17.47 -4.32
C HIS A 52 1.48 -17.86 -5.79
N LEU A 53 0.53 -17.53 -6.66
CA LEU A 53 0.60 -17.77 -8.10
C LEU A 53 1.18 -16.56 -8.85
N GLY A 54 1.53 -15.49 -8.14
CA GLY A 54 1.99 -14.23 -8.73
C GLY A 54 0.84 -13.39 -9.30
N ARG A 55 -0.42 -13.76 -9.06
CA ARG A 55 -1.56 -12.92 -9.42
C ARG A 55 -1.61 -11.73 -8.47
N SER A 56 -2.05 -10.59 -8.99
CA SER A 56 -1.98 -9.32 -8.26
C SER A 56 -3.26 -8.52 -8.38
N GLY A 57 -3.53 -7.75 -7.34
CA GLY A 57 -4.49 -6.65 -7.35
C GLY A 57 -3.81 -5.39 -6.84
N ALA A 58 -4.00 -4.27 -7.55
CA ALA A 58 -3.35 -3.01 -7.22
C ALA A 58 -4.31 -1.82 -7.34
N CYS A 59 -4.13 -0.83 -6.47
CA CYS A 59 -4.76 0.46 -6.60
C CYS A 59 -3.72 1.59 -6.44
N GLY A 60 -3.92 2.70 -7.15
CA GLY A 60 -2.96 3.79 -7.18
C GLY A 60 -3.59 5.17 -7.22
N ALA A 61 -2.97 6.14 -6.56
CA ALA A 61 -3.47 7.49 -6.35
C ALA A 61 -4.96 7.53 -5.95
N VAL A 62 -5.42 6.52 -5.20
CA VAL A 62 -6.85 6.37 -4.89
C VAL A 62 -7.24 7.36 -3.77
N PRO A 63 -8.24 8.22 -3.99
CA PRO A 63 -8.76 9.09 -2.95
C PRO A 63 -9.90 8.40 -2.18
N ASN A 64 -10.23 8.92 -1.00
CA ASN A 64 -11.44 8.57 -0.23
C ASN A 64 -11.58 7.11 0.24
N VAL A 65 -10.60 6.25 -0.01
CA VAL A 65 -10.57 4.85 0.47
C VAL A 65 -9.70 4.77 1.72
N ARG A 66 -10.30 4.38 2.86
CA ARG A 66 -9.60 4.32 4.15
C ARG A 66 -8.55 3.23 4.21
N ASN A 67 -8.83 2.08 3.59
CA ASN A 67 -7.96 0.92 3.58
C ASN A 67 -7.62 0.50 2.13
N PRO A 68 -6.64 1.17 1.50
CA PRO A 68 -6.19 0.87 0.14
C PRO A 68 -5.82 -0.61 -0.08
N ILE A 69 -5.23 -1.28 0.91
CA ILE A 69 -4.90 -2.71 0.78
C ILE A 69 -6.14 -3.59 0.59
N SER A 70 -7.26 -3.26 1.23
CA SER A 70 -8.52 -4.00 1.04
C SER A 70 -9.09 -3.79 -0.36
N LEU A 71 -8.89 -2.60 -0.95
CA LEU A 71 -9.25 -2.37 -2.35
C LEU A 71 -8.35 -3.19 -3.29
N ALA A 72 -7.04 -3.23 -3.02
CA ALA A 72 -6.11 -4.07 -3.78
C ALA A 72 -6.50 -5.56 -3.68
N LYS A 73 -6.90 -6.05 -2.50
CA LYS A 73 -7.41 -7.40 -2.29
C LYS A 73 -8.72 -7.66 -3.03
N LEU A 74 -9.66 -6.72 -2.97
CA LEU A 74 -10.90 -6.82 -3.74
C LEU A 74 -10.62 -6.91 -5.25
N ILE A 75 -9.70 -6.10 -5.78
CA ILE A 75 -9.28 -6.16 -7.19
C ILE A 75 -8.67 -7.53 -7.51
N LEU A 76 -7.79 -8.07 -6.65
CA LEU A 76 -7.23 -9.41 -6.83
C LEU A 76 -8.34 -10.49 -6.89
N ASP A 77 -9.29 -10.46 -5.95
CA ASP A 77 -10.35 -11.47 -5.86
C ASP A 77 -11.29 -11.40 -7.06
N THR A 78 -11.74 -10.20 -7.40
CA THR A 78 -12.60 -9.97 -8.58
C THR A 78 -11.87 -10.25 -9.89
N SER A 79 -10.54 -10.15 -9.93
CA SER A 79 -9.77 -10.46 -11.13
C SER A 79 -9.80 -11.93 -11.54
N ASN A 80 -10.14 -12.82 -10.59
CA ASN A 80 -10.28 -14.25 -10.85
C ASN A 80 -11.69 -14.64 -11.34
N GLU A 81 -12.65 -13.72 -11.28
CA GLU A 81 -14.01 -13.95 -11.72
C GLU A 81 -14.18 -13.51 -13.18
N PRO A 82 -14.70 -14.38 -14.08
CA PRO A 82 -14.87 -14.02 -15.47
C PRO A 82 -15.94 -12.94 -15.65
N LEU A 83 -15.64 -11.93 -16.46
CA LEU A 83 -16.63 -10.92 -16.84
C LEU A 83 -17.46 -11.38 -18.04
N SER A 84 -18.66 -10.81 -18.14
CA SER A 84 -19.51 -10.95 -19.33
C SER A 84 -18.75 -10.56 -20.60
N LEU A 85 -19.08 -11.25 -21.70
CA LEU A 85 -18.48 -11.05 -23.01
C LEU A 85 -16.96 -11.29 -23.05
N ARG A 86 -16.45 -12.23 -22.23
CA ARG A 86 -15.02 -12.61 -22.16
C ARG A 86 -14.08 -11.45 -21.88
N ARG A 87 -14.57 -10.38 -21.26
CA ARG A 87 -13.72 -9.26 -20.87
C ARG A 87 -12.73 -9.72 -19.81
N VAL A 88 -11.51 -9.22 -19.91
CA VAL A 88 -10.48 -9.46 -18.90
C VAL A 88 -10.74 -8.52 -17.72
N PRO A 89 -10.91 -9.04 -16.50
CA PRO A 89 -11.00 -8.20 -15.31
C PRO A 89 -9.74 -7.33 -15.13
N PRO A 90 -9.87 -6.12 -14.55
CA PRO A 90 -8.70 -5.32 -14.22
C PRO A 90 -7.91 -5.97 -13.07
N ASN A 91 -6.59 -5.91 -13.15
CA ASN A 91 -5.69 -6.23 -12.03
C ASN A 91 -5.12 -4.98 -11.35
N ALA A 92 -5.29 -3.80 -11.95
CA ALA A 92 -4.88 -2.52 -11.40
C ALA A 92 -5.89 -1.41 -11.76
N LEU A 93 -6.25 -0.57 -10.80
CA LEU A 93 -7.12 0.59 -10.99
C LEU A 93 -6.53 1.83 -10.32
N VAL A 94 -6.80 3.02 -10.85
CA VAL A 94 -6.23 4.27 -10.29
C VAL A 94 -7.27 5.37 -10.11
N GLY A 95 -6.97 6.30 -9.21
CA GLY A 95 -7.70 7.54 -9.01
C GLY A 95 -9.19 7.32 -8.76
N GLU A 96 -10.00 8.12 -9.44
CA GLU A 96 -11.46 8.11 -9.29
C GLU A 96 -12.10 6.79 -9.74
N GLY A 97 -11.56 6.15 -10.79
CA GLY A 97 -12.05 4.85 -11.25
C GLY A 97 -11.87 3.75 -10.21
N ALA A 98 -10.76 3.78 -9.47
CA ALA A 98 -10.54 2.88 -8.34
C ALA A 98 -11.51 3.14 -7.18
N ARG A 99 -11.80 4.42 -6.89
CA ARG A 99 -12.79 4.83 -5.89
C ARG A 99 -14.19 4.32 -6.27
N SER A 100 -14.63 4.55 -7.51
CA SER A 100 -15.92 4.09 -8.00
C SER A 100 -16.04 2.56 -7.96
N PHE A 101 -14.98 1.85 -8.35
CA PHE A 101 -14.95 0.39 -8.25
C PHE A 101 -15.12 -0.10 -6.81
N ALA A 102 -14.48 0.58 -5.84
CA ALA A 102 -14.66 0.27 -4.42
C ALA A 102 -16.13 0.43 -4.00
N GLU A 103 -16.78 1.52 -4.39
CA GLU A 103 -18.20 1.80 -4.08
C GLU A 103 -19.15 0.78 -4.71
N GLU A 104 -18.91 0.42 -5.97
CA GLU A 104 -19.70 -0.59 -6.71
C GLU A 104 -19.68 -1.96 -6.01
N HIS A 105 -18.59 -2.28 -5.32
CA HIS A 105 -18.42 -3.52 -4.56
C HIS A 105 -18.73 -3.36 -3.07
N GLY A 106 -19.37 -2.25 -2.67
CA GLY A 106 -19.86 -2.03 -1.31
C GLY A 106 -18.80 -1.62 -0.29
N MET A 107 -17.60 -1.20 -0.71
CA MET A 107 -16.63 -0.61 0.20
C MET A 107 -17.05 0.80 0.61
N ALA A 108 -16.88 1.12 1.89
CA ALA A 108 -17.16 2.46 2.40
C ALA A 108 -16.09 3.45 1.92
N THR A 109 -16.55 4.57 1.34
CA THR A 109 -15.73 5.75 1.04
C THR A 109 -15.94 6.85 2.06
N TYR A 110 -14.92 7.68 2.25
CA TYR A 110 -14.88 8.71 3.29
C TYR A 110 -14.46 10.04 2.69
N GLY A 111 -15.05 11.15 3.16
CA GLY A 111 -14.56 12.49 2.85
C GLY A 111 -13.08 12.64 3.22
N ASN A 112 -12.34 13.46 2.48
CA ASN A 112 -10.90 13.63 2.65
C ASN A 112 -10.55 14.03 4.10
N GLU A 113 -11.36 14.88 4.72
CA GLU A 113 -11.20 15.35 6.10
C GLU A 113 -11.20 14.23 7.15
N TYR A 114 -11.86 13.10 6.87
CA TYR A 114 -11.87 11.92 7.75
C TYR A 114 -10.63 11.03 7.56
N LEU A 115 -9.89 11.22 6.47
CA LEU A 115 -8.65 10.51 6.18
C LEU A 115 -7.40 11.30 6.59
N VAL A 116 -7.54 12.59 6.88
CA VAL A 116 -6.42 13.45 7.31
C VAL A 116 -6.24 13.38 8.83
N SER A 117 -5.25 12.62 9.27
CA SER A 117 -4.78 12.62 10.67
C SER A 117 -4.28 14.00 11.13
N ARG A 118 -4.10 14.17 12.44
CA ARG A 118 -3.57 15.41 13.00
C ARG A 118 -2.09 15.58 12.63
N ASN A 119 -1.31 14.52 12.78
CA ASN A 119 0.12 14.54 12.49
C ASN A 119 0.40 14.79 11.00
N SER A 120 -0.38 14.18 10.08
CA SER A 120 -0.22 14.44 8.64
C SER A 120 -0.56 15.87 8.26
N ARG A 121 -1.58 16.47 8.90
CA ARG A 121 -1.93 17.88 8.73
C ARG A 121 -0.84 18.82 9.22
N ASP A 122 -0.31 18.57 10.42
CA ASP A 122 0.75 19.40 11.01
C ASP A 122 2.03 19.34 10.14
N ARG A 123 2.39 18.15 9.63
CA ARG A 123 3.49 17.98 8.65
C ARG A 123 3.24 18.77 7.36
N PHE A 124 2.02 18.69 6.82
CA PHE A 124 1.65 19.40 5.60
C PHE A 124 1.77 20.92 5.76
N LEU A 125 1.24 21.49 6.86
CA LEU A 125 1.33 22.93 7.14
C LEU A 125 2.79 23.39 7.25
N LYS A 126 3.63 22.60 7.93
CA LYS A 126 5.07 22.86 8.01
C LYS A 126 5.72 22.88 6.62
N TRP A 127 5.43 21.88 5.78
CA TRP A 127 5.96 21.85 4.42
C TRP A 127 5.47 22.99 3.54
N GLN A 128 4.22 23.43 3.68
CA GLN A 128 3.73 24.60 2.98
C GLN A 128 4.49 25.86 3.39
N GLU A 129 4.83 26.01 4.67
CA GLU A 129 5.65 27.12 5.16
C GLU A 129 7.10 27.02 4.65
N ASP A 130 7.70 25.83 4.68
CA ASP A 130 9.04 25.57 4.15
C ASP A 130 9.13 25.90 2.66
N LEU A 131 8.14 25.47 1.87
CA LEU A 131 8.08 25.73 0.43
C LEU A 131 8.00 27.24 0.13
N LYS A 132 7.14 27.97 0.85
CA LYS A 132 7.04 29.43 0.74
C LYS A 132 8.36 30.12 1.09
N ARG A 133 9.04 29.66 2.14
CA ARG A 133 10.35 30.21 2.54
C ARG A 133 11.42 29.97 1.48
N ALA A 134 11.42 28.78 0.85
CA ALA A 134 12.35 28.44 -0.22
C ALA A 134 12.10 29.27 -1.50
N GLU A 135 10.84 29.47 -1.89
CA GLU A 135 10.44 30.23 -3.08
C GLU A 135 10.73 31.73 -2.97
N VAL A 136 10.67 32.31 -1.77
CA VAL A 136 10.93 33.74 -1.55
C VAL A 136 12.42 34.10 -1.65
N GLY A 137 13.32 33.13 -1.47
CA GLY A 137 14.78 33.29 -1.59
C GLY A 137 15.40 34.30 -0.59
N PRO A 138 16.72 34.24 -0.35
CA PRO A 138 17.39 35.29 0.41
C PRO A 138 17.40 36.55 -0.46
N LYS A 139 16.51 37.51 -0.17
CA LYS A 139 16.65 38.87 -0.72
C LYS A 139 18.04 39.37 -0.31
N ASP A 140 18.87 39.66 -1.30
CA ASP A 140 20.14 40.36 -1.15
C ASP A 140 19.98 41.52 -0.16
N ASN A 141 20.55 41.39 1.03
CA ASN A 141 20.93 42.53 1.87
C ASN A 141 22.16 43.20 1.22
N LYS A 142 22.01 43.68 -0.02
CA LYS A 142 22.88 44.72 -0.56
C LYS A 142 22.24 46.04 -0.23
N VAL A 143 22.78 46.67 0.81
CA VAL A 143 22.71 48.11 1.02
C VAL A 143 23.34 48.76 -0.22
N SER A 144 22.53 49.07 -1.23
CA SER A 144 22.97 49.92 -2.34
C SER A 144 22.58 51.36 -2.02
N SER A 145 23.59 52.09 -1.53
CA SER A 145 23.68 53.53 -1.52
C SER A 145 23.18 54.15 -2.83
N ALA A 146 22.42 55.22 -2.69
CA ALA A 146 21.88 56.04 -3.76
C ALA A 146 22.91 56.44 -4.83
N SER A 147 22.50 56.35 -6.10
CA SER A 147 22.92 57.32 -7.11
C SER A 147 21.80 57.52 -8.12
N ASN A 148 21.18 58.70 -8.05
CA ASN A 148 20.21 59.21 -9.00
C ASN A 148 20.76 59.20 -10.43
N LYS A 149 20.02 58.56 -11.35
CA LYS A 149 19.95 59.03 -12.74
C LYS A 149 18.51 58.97 -13.22
N VAL A 150 17.97 60.16 -13.46
CA VAL A 150 16.71 60.43 -14.14
C VAL A 150 16.89 60.07 -15.61
N ASN A 151 15.97 59.28 -16.18
CA ASN A 151 15.58 59.49 -17.56
C ASN A 151 14.11 59.12 -17.79
N THR A 152 13.54 59.81 -18.77
CA THR A 152 12.15 60.16 -18.97
C THR A 152 11.25 59.07 -19.54
N GLY A 153 10.06 58.94 -18.96
CA GLY A 153 8.76 58.81 -19.64
C GLY A 153 8.47 57.58 -20.51
N SER A 154 7.53 56.74 -20.05
CA SER A 154 6.31 56.33 -20.79
C SER A 154 5.37 55.63 -19.80
N ALA A 155 4.08 55.97 -19.85
CA ALA A 155 3.04 55.54 -18.92
C ALA A 155 2.54 54.09 -19.21
N PRO A 156 1.72 53.49 -18.33
CA PRO A 156 1.65 52.03 -18.12
C PRO A 156 0.69 51.32 -19.07
N HIS A 157 1.08 50.13 -19.54
CA HIS A 157 0.15 49.22 -20.20
C HIS A 157 -0.66 48.44 -19.16
N LEU A 158 -1.87 48.96 -18.97
CA LEU A 158 -3.04 48.30 -18.41
C LEU A 158 -3.33 47.00 -19.18
N TYR A 159 -3.58 45.91 -18.45
CA TYR A 159 -4.10 44.67 -19.00
C TYR A 159 -5.56 44.90 -19.40
N ASP A 160 -5.86 44.87 -20.69
CA ASP A 160 -7.23 44.84 -21.16
C ASP A 160 -7.80 43.44 -20.97
N ALA A 161 -8.87 43.38 -20.18
CA ALA A 161 -9.83 42.29 -20.21
C ALA A 161 -10.63 42.38 -21.51
N VAL A 162 -10.65 41.32 -22.31
CA VAL A 162 -11.61 41.18 -23.41
C VAL A 162 -12.32 39.84 -23.34
N ALA A 163 -13.62 39.95 -23.58
CA ALA A 163 -14.68 39.02 -23.30
C ALA A 163 -14.75 37.77 -24.20
N VAL A 164 -15.51 36.82 -23.66
CA VAL A 164 -16.14 35.63 -24.27
C VAL A 164 -16.53 35.81 -25.74
N THR A 165 -16.13 34.86 -26.59
CA THR A 165 -16.77 34.60 -27.89
C THR A 165 -16.96 33.10 -28.17
N ASP A 166 -18.17 32.81 -28.67
CA ASP A 166 -18.81 31.53 -29.07
C ASP A 166 -17.96 30.58 -29.95
N PRO A 167 -18.05 29.24 -29.72
CA PRO A 167 -17.20 28.22 -30.33
C PRO A 167 -17.72 27.70 -31.68
N ARG A 168 -17.37 28.34 -32.80
CA ARG A 168 -17.60 27.75 -34.15
C ARG A 168 -16.49 28.06 -35.14
N LYS A 169 -15.40 27.28 -35.11
CA LYS A 169 -14.48 27.09 -36.26
C LYS A 169 -14.01 25.64 -36.38
N ILE A 170 -14.80 24.90 -37.16
CA ILE A 170 -14.48 23.86 -38.14
C ILE A 170 -13.04 23.27 -38.06
N PHE A 171 -12.97 22.06 -37.51
CA PHE A 171 -11.85 21.14 -37.68
C PHE A 171 -11.99 20.38 -39.03
N PRO A 172 -10.89 19.89 -39.63
CA PRO A 172 -10.92 19.19 -40.92
C PRO A 172 -11.84 17.96 -40.86
N ARG A 173 -12.71 17.81 -41.87
CA ARG A 173 -13.78 16.79 -41.95
C ARG A 173 -13.27 15.34 -41.86
N ASP A 174 -11.98 15.10 -42.01
CA ASP A 174 -11.38 13.75 -41.96
C ASP A 174 -11.15 13.24 -40.53
N HIS A 175 -10.93 14.11 -39.54
CA HIS A 175 -10.71 13.68 -38.14
C HIS A 175 -12.01 13.24 -37.45
N THR A 176 -13.13 13.92 -37.76
CA THR A 176 -14.44 13.55 -37.22
C THR A 176 -14.97 12.28 -37.88
N ALA A 177 -14.66 12.06 -39.16
CA ALA A 177 -14.96 10.81 -39.86
C ALA A 177 -14.13 9.64 -39.29
N ALA A 178 -12.87 9.86 -38.91
CA ALA A 178 -12.05 8.84 -38.24
C ALA A 178 -12.56 8.48 -36.83
N ILE A 179 -13.09 9.44 -36.08
CA ILE A 179 -13.72 9.18 -34.76
C ILE A 179 -15.06 8.43 -34.93
N LEU A 180 -15.90 8.82 -35.89
CA LEU A 180 -17.19 8.16 -36.15
C LEU A 180 -17.05 6.80 -36.87
N ALA A 181 -15.99 6.60 -37.65
CA ALA A 181 -15.65 5.30 -38.23
C ALA A 181 -14.90 4.40 -37.22
N GLY A 182 -14.22 5.00 -36.25
CA GLY A 182 -13.51 4.31 -35.16
C GLY A 182 -14.40 3.84 -34.01
N THR A 183 -15.72 4.13 -34.03
CA THR A 183 -16.66 3.62 -33.01
C THR A 183 -17.05 2.15 -33.19
N TRP A 184 -16.55 1.46 -34.22
CA TRP A 184 -16.69 0.02 -34.36
C TRP A 184 -15.31 -0.63 -34.33
N ASN A 185 -14.86 -0.98 -33.12
CA ASN A 185 -13.63 -1.74 -32.87
C ASN A 185 -13.81 -3.19 -33.37
N GLU A 186 -13.66 -3.45 -34.67
CA GLU A 186 -13.47 -4.81 -35.19
C GLU A 186 -12.03 -5.34 -34.96
N GLY A 187 -11.14 -4.49 -34.43
CA GLY A 187 -9.71 -4.78 -34.27
C GLY A 187 -9.25 -5.16 -32.87
N GLN A 188 -10.14 -5.26 -31.87
CA GLN A 188 -9.76 -5.78 -30.57
C GLN A 188 -9.76 -7.31 -30.67
N LEU A 189 -8.57 -7.93 -30.64
CA LEU A 189 -8.47 -9.38 -30.54
C LEU A 189 -9.31 -9.82 -29.33
N ASP A 190 -10.23 -10.77 -29.55
CA ASP A 190 -10.90 -11.47 -28.47
C ASP A 190 -9.84 -11.93 -27.45
N SER A 191 -10.15 -11.83 -26.16
CA SER A 191 -9.32 -12.40 -25.10
C SER A 191 -8.92 -13.84 -25.49
N PRO A 192 -7.63 -14.22 -25.38
CA PRO A 192 -7.13 -15.47 -25.94
C PRO A 192 -7.96 -16.68 -25.49
N TYR A 193 -8.41 -17.47 -26.47
CA TYR A 193 -9.23 -18.66 -26.27
C TYR A 193 -8.37 -19.82 -25.76
N VAL A 194 -8.59 -20.28 -24.53
CA VAL A 194 -8.11 -21.59 -24.09
C VAL A 194 -9.21 -22.60 -24.42
N GLY A 195 -8.95 -23.45 -25.41
CA GLY A 195 -9.84 -24.55 -25.76
C GLY A 195 -10.07 -25.46 -24.56
N THR A 196 -11.32 -25.90 -24.40
CA THR A 196 -11.72 -26.96 -23.46
C THR A 196 -10.79 -28.17 -23.59
N PRO A 197 -10.33 -28.80 -22.49
CA PRO A 197 -9.60 -30.06 -22.57
C PRO A 197 -10.49 -31.11 -23.23
N ASN A 198 -10.04 -31.70 -24.33
CA ASN A 198 -10.71 -32.86 -24.92
C ASN A 198 -10.63 -34.02 -23.92
N LEU A 199 -11.79 -34.50 -23.47
CA LEU A 199 -11.90 -35.82 -22.88
C LEU A 199 -11.55 -36.84 -23.97
N GLU A 200 -10.40 -37.49 -23.84
CA GLU A 200 -10.05 -38.66 -24.63
C GLU A 200 -11.09 -39.77 -24.38
N LEU A 201 -11.98 -40.00 -25.34
CA LEU A 201 -12.71 -41.26 -25.44
C LEU A 201 -11.95 -42.18 -26.40
N ASN A 202 -11.38 -43.25 -25.84
CA ASN A 202 -10.79 -44.34 -26.59
C ASN A 202 -11.84 -45.11 -27.42
N ALA A 203 -11.49 -45.29 -28.69
CA ALA A 203 -11.84 -46.36 -29.64
C ALA A 203 -13.30 -46.85 -29.73
N ILE A 204 -13.91 -46.71 -30.92
CA ILE A 204 -14.63 -47.78 -31.63
C ILE A 204 -14.66 -47.47 -33.15
N VAL A 205 -14.51 -48.55 -33.90
CA VAL A 205 -14.36 -48.82 -35.34
C VAL A 205 -15.44 -48.19 -36.27
N GLU A 206 -15.01 -47.69 -37.45
CA GLU A 206 -15.83 -47.23 -38.61
C GLU A 206 -16.70 -48.35 -39.23
N PRO A 207 -17.83 -48.05 -39.92
CA PRO A 207 -17.81 -47.98 -41.40
C PRO A 207 -18.88 -46.99 -41.99
N PRO A 208 -19.17 -46.90 -43.31
CA PRO A 208 -18.79 -45.73 -44.11
C PRO A 208 -19.97 -44.96 -44.79
N VAL A 209 -19.60 -43.75 -45.23
CA VAL A 209 -20.13 -42.79 -46.24
C VAL A 209 -21.25 -43.24 -47.21
N TYR A 210 -22.29 -42.41 -47.39
CA TYR A 210 -22.73 -41.70 -48.63
C TYR A 210 -24.14 -41.08 -48.50
N PRO A 211 -24.49 -40.04 -49.30
CA PRO A 211 -25.29 -38.89 -48.87
C PRO A 211 -26.61 -38.76 -49.66
N ALA A 212 -27.40 -37.73 -49.35
CA ALA A 212 -27.91 -36.75 -50.33
C ALA A 212 -29.31 -36.17 -50.00
N THR A 213 -29.34 -34.84 -49.96
CA THR A 213 -30.25 -33.94 -50.70
C THR A 213 -31.65 -33.57 -50.18
N TYR A 214 -31.96 -32.29 -50.52
CA TYR A 214 -33.20 -31.51 -50.51
C TYR A 214 -33.44 -30.69 -49.22
N ALA A 215 -33.17 -29.37 -49.15
CA ALA A 215 -33.51 -28.18 -49.94
C ALA A 215 -34.83 -27.49 -49.53
N ARG A 216 -34.70 -26.20 -49.13
CA ARG A 216 -35.66 -25.06 -49.17
C ARG A 216 -36.95 -25.19 -48.32
N ALA A 217 -37.59 -24.14 -47.78
CA ALA A 217 -37.35 -22.70 -47.69
C ALA A 217 -38.37 -22.07 -46.70
N LEU A 218 -38.01 -20.90 -46.17
CA LEU A 218 -38.80 -19.68 -45.89
C LEU A 218 -40.19 -19.72 -45.20
N ALA A 219 -40.20 -18.99 -44.06
CA ALA A 219 -41.13 -17.91 -43.65
C ALA A 219 -42.63 -18.18 -43.42
N SER A 220 -43.12 -17.85 -42.21
CA SER A 220 -44.12 -16.79 -41.95
C SER A 220 -44.82 -16.94 -40.58
N THR A 221 -44.98 -15.83 -39.88
CA THR A 221 -45.98 -15.53 -38.83
C THR A 221 -47.18 -14.80 -39.49
N PRO A 222 -48.34 -14.46 -38.84
CA PRO A 222 -48.77 -14.62 -37.43
C PRO A 222 -50.28 -15.03 -37.19
N THR A 223 -50.69 -15.11 -35.90
CA THR A 223 -52.06 -14.99 -35.28
C THR A 223 -53.09 -16.12 -35.53
N ASN A 224 -53.97 -16.61 -34.62
CA ASN A 224 -54.61 -16.05 -33.43
C ASN A 224 -55.38 -17.15 -32.58
N ILE A 225 -55.61 -16.87 -31.27
CA ILE A 225 -56.80 -17.21 -30.42
C ILE A 225 -56.95 -18.56 -29.62
N ALA A 226 -56.88 -18.39 -28.28
CA ALA A 226 -57.67 -18.89 -27.13
C ALA A 226 -57.71 -20.36 -26.63
N ARG A 227 -57.34 -20.58 -25.35
CA ARG A 227 -58.24 -20.85 -24.20
C ARG A 227 -57.48 -21.12 -22.88
N SER A 228 -57.92 -20.52 -21.79
CA SER A 228 -57.57 -20.79 -20.38
C SER A 228 -58.54 -21.81 -19.75
N PRO A 229 -58.22 -22.42 -18.58
CA PRO A 229 -58.65 -21.81 -17.31
C PRO A 229 -57.67 -21.92 -16.12
N SER A 230 -57.81 -20.95 -15.21
CA SER A 230 -57.17 -20.77 -13.91
C SER A 230 -57.83 -21.58 -12.77
N ARG A 231 -57.06 -22.00 -11.76
CA ARG A 231 -57.60 -22.48 -10.46
C ARG A 231 -56.74 -22.08 -9.24
N GLN A 232 -57.30 -21.15 -8.47
CA GLN A 232 -57.42 -21.01 -7.00
C GLN A 232 -56.20 -20.99 -6.05
N THR A 233 -56.09 -19.86 -5.34
CA THR A 233 -55.48 -19.57 -4.02
C THR A 233 -56.38 -20.01 -2.84
N PRO A 234 -55.94 -19.97 -1.56
CA PRO A 234 -55.93 -18.75 -0.70
C PRO A 234 -54.66 -18.66 0.21
N GLY A 235 -54.17 -17.55 0.77
CA GLY A 235 -54.74 -16.26 1.13
C GLY A 235 -54.89 -16.16 2.67
N ILE A 236 -53.91 -15.57 3.38
CA ILE A 236 -54.07 -15.12 4.79
C ILE A 236 -53.50 -13.70 4.94
N SER A 237 -54.30 -12.86 5.61
CA SER A 237 -54.24 -11.40 5.66
C SER A 237 -53.45 -10.85 6.85
N ILE A 238 -52.96 -9.64 6.65
CA ILE A 238 -52.28 -8.73 7.58
C ILE A 238 -53.31 -8.06 8.51
N HIS A 239 -52.92 -7.81 9.76
CA HIS A 239 -53.53 -6.81 10.65
C HIS A 239 -52.44 -6.00 11.38
N THR A 240 -52.71 -4.71 11.54
CA THR A 240 -51.77 -3.65 11.95
C THR A 240 -52.16 -3.03 13.31
N MET A 241 -51.13 -2.52 14.02
CA MET A 241 -51.10 -1.47 15.08
C MET A 241 -51.45 -1.86 16.55
N PRO A 242 -50.98 -1.13 17.61
CA PRO A 242 -50.21 0.15 17.64
C PRO A 242 -48.98 0.21 18.60
N ILE A 243 -48.33 1.38 18.59
CA ILE A 243 -47.19 1.90 19.38
C ILE A 243 -47.65 2.48 20.73
N THR A 244 -46.91 2.29 21.85
CA THR A 244 -46.48 3.30 22.89
C THR A 244 -45.80 2.64 24.13
N PRO A 245 -45.02 3.38 24.96
CA PRO A 245 -43.77 2.91 25.60
C PRO A 245 -43.89 2.62 27.10
N PRO A 246 -42.84 2.10 27.77
CA PRO A 246 -42.73 2.25 29.22
C PRO A 246 -41.77 3.38 29.61
N SER A 247 -42.27 4.17 30.55
CA SER A 247 -41.66 5.27 31.27
C SER A 247 -40.66 4.85 32.36
N ASN A 248 -39.63 5.67 32.52
CA ASN A 248 -38.86 6.02 33.72
C ASN A 248 -39.19 5.31 35.05
N VAL A 249 -38.18 4.63 35.62
CA VAL A 249 -37.94 4.60 37.06
C VAL A 249 -36.54 5.17 37.33
N SER A 250 -36.51 6.19 38.18
CA SER A 250 -35.32 6.91 38.66
C SER A 250 -34.94 6.45 40.06
N ARG A 251 -33.65 6.68 40.42
CA ARG A 251 -32.97 6.57 41.73
C ARG A 251 -32.45 5.16 42.06
N ASN A 252 -31.21 4.95 42.53
CA ASN A 252 -30.21 5.84 43.11
C ASN A 252 -28.81 5.20 43.07
N SER A 253 -27.79 6.04 42.83
CA SER A 253 -26.43 6.04 43.38
C SER A 253 -25.74 4.72 43.81
N SER A 254 -24.58 4.44 43.20
CA SER A 254 -23.31 4.33 43.95
C SER A 254 -22.10 4.35 43.00
N SER A 255 -21.39 5.48 43.05
CA SER A 255 -20.01 5.61 42.56
C SER A 255 -19.09 4.87 43.52
N SER A 256 -18.27 3.93 43.02
CA SER A 256 -17.04 3.57 43.72
C SER A 256 -15.88 3.41 42.75
N ARG A 257 -15.06 4.45 42.81
CA ARG A 257 -13.76 4.65 42.17
C ARG A 257 -12.74 3.73 42.85
N LEU A 258 -12.28 2.69 42.15
CA LEU A 258 -11.22 1.81 42.64
C LEU A 258 -9.89 2.58 42.73
N LYS A 259 -9.51 2.92 43.97
CA LYS A 259 -8.20 3.44 44.35
C LYS A 259 -7.18 2.31 44.37
N ARG A 260 -6.03 2.57 43.74
CA ARG A 260 -4.77 1.86 43.95
C ARG A 260 -4.40 1.90 45.44
N HIS A 261 -4.20 0.75 46.04
CA HIS A 261 -3.50 0.61 47.32
C HIS A 261 -2.18 -0.14 47.09
N SER A 262 -1.08 0.60 47.24
CA SER A 262 0.25 0.05 47.46
C SER A 262 0.44 -0.09 48.97
N LYS A 263 0.80 -1.29 49.44
CA LYS A 263 1.13 -1.58 50.83
C LYS A 263 2.66 -1.59 50.96
N ASN A 264 3.17 -0.76 51.88
CA ASN A 264 4.50 -0.87 52.47
C ASN A 264 4.34 -1.37 53.91
N ILE A 265 5.08 -2.40 54.30
CA ILE A 265 5.53 -2.67 55.69
C ILE A 265 6.92 -3.35 55.63
N ASN A 266 7.92 -2.65 56.20
CA ASN A 266 9.03 -3.03 57.10
C ASN A 266 9.68 -4.44 57.01
N GLN A 267 10.99 -4.67 57.24
CA GLN A 267 11.86 -4.11 58.29
C GLN A 267 13.36 -4.53 58.11
N ALA A 268 14.28 -3.59 58.42
CA ALA A 268 15.61 -3.65 59.09
C ALA A 268 16.67 -4.77 58.84
N THR A 269 17.95 -4.39 58.66
CA THR A 269 19.01 -4.34 59.72
C THR A 269 20.44 -3.98 59.23
N ARG A 270 21.12 -3.09 60.00
CA ARG A 270 22.59 -2.92 60.32
C ARG A 270 23.61 -2.74 59.16
N GLY A 271 24.65 -1.89 59.20
CA GLY A 271 25.24 -0.96 60.19
C GLY A 271 26.66 -0.50 59.73
N ASN A 272 27.16 0.60 60.31
CA ASN A 272 28.54 1.19 60.28
C ASN A 272 28.96 1.94 58.98
N GLY A 273 29.58 3.14 58.96
CA GLY A 273 30.11 4.07 59.97
C GLY A 273 30.57 5.39 59.31
N ARG A 274 30.60 6.48 60.09
CA ARG A 274 30.95 7.91 59.82
C ARG A 274 32.48 8.16 59.66
N PRO A 275 33.04 9.40 59.43
CA PRO A 275 32.51 10.79 59.60
C PRO A 275 32.73 11.76 58.40
N LEU A 276 31.91 12.81 58.16
CA LEU A 276 31.59 14.06 58.88
C LEU A 276 32.64 15.18 58.69
N ASP A 277 32.30 16.21 57.91
CA ASP A 277 32.75 17.58 58.11
C ASP A 277 31.59 18.56 57.84
N THR A 278 31.60 19.65 58.58
CA THR A 278 30.47 20.51 58.96
C THR A 278 30.69 21.96 58.52
N SER A 279 29.59 22.73 58.54
CA SER A 279 29.45 24.20 58.46
C SER A 279 29.13 24.72 57.05
N LYS A 280 28.11 25.55 56.81
CA LYS A 280 27.32 26.47 57.66
C LYS A 280 25.87 26.56 57.20
N GLU A 281 24.98 26.79 58.15
CA GLU A 281 23.59 27.24 57.99
C GLU A 281 23.54 28.72 57.61
N ASN A 282 22.54 29.10 56.79
CA ASN A 282 21.82 30.37 56.86
C ASN A 282 20.46 30.16 56.18
N GLU A 283 19.39 30.29 56.97
CA GLU A 283 18.00 30.35 56.51
C GLU A 283 17.69 31.75 55.95
N ASP A 284 16.98 31.84 54.82
CA ASP A 284 15.58 32.26 54.76
C ASP A 284 15.20 32.79 53.35
N SER A 285 13.92 32.57 53.01
CA SER A 285 13.09 33.22 51.99
C SER A 285 13.09 32.65 50.55
N GLY A 286 11.88 32.26 50.12
CA GLY A 286 11.48 32.30 48.71
C GLY A 286 11.29 30.95 48.02
N SER A 287 10.15 30.30 48.28
CA SER A 287 9.59 29.27 47.40
C SER A 287 9.38 29.82 45.98
N GLN A 288 10.27 29.50 45.06
CA GLN A 288 9.99 29.46 43.63
C GLN A 288 10.48 28.13 43.08
N THR A 289 9.54 27.20 42.93
CA THR A 289 9.73 25.96 42.20
C THR A 289 10.13 26.29 40.77
N ALA A 290 11.44 26.29 40.50
CA ALA A 290 11.97 26.35 39.15
C ALA A 290 11.44 25.15 38.39
N LYS A 291 10.42 25.38 37.57
CA LYS A 291 9.97 24.43 36.54
C LYS A 291 11.19 24.18 35.67
N ARG A 292 11.85 23.03 35.90
CA ARG A 292 12.86 22.49 35.01
C ARG A 292 12.12 22.18 33.71
N GLN A 293 12.17 23.15 32.81
CA GLN A 293 11.63 23.07 31.48
C GLN A 293 12.39 21.92 30.81
N PHE A 294 11.72 20.78 30.64
CA PHE A 294 12.21 19.72 29.77
C PHE A 294 12.30 20.33 28.37
N GLN A 295 13.48 20.82 28.01
CA GLN A 295 13.85 21.00 26.61
C GLN A 295 13.91 19.58 26.04
N LEU A 296 12.87 19.20 25.29
CA LEU A 296 12.98 18.11 24.34
C LEU A 296 14.01 18.55 23.29
N ASP A 297 15.21 17.99 23.37
CA ASP A 297 16.18 18.04 22.28
C ASP A 297 15.51 17.45 21.03
N SER A 298 15.07 18.33 20.14
CA SER A 298 14.27 18.04 18.95
C SER A 298 15.13 17.49 17.79
N ALA A 299 16.31 16.97 18.11
CA ALA A 299 17.36 16.64 17.14
C ALA A 299 17.45 15.14 16.80
N ASN A 300 16.62 14.28 17.40
CA ASN A 300 16.73 12.82 17.25
C ASN A 300 15.37 12.09 17.18
N GLU A 301 14.33 12.71 16.63
CA GLU A 301 13.09 11.99 16.32
C GLU A 301 13.21 11.30 14.96
N ASP A 302 13.11 9.96 14.95
CA ASP A 302 13.03 9.17 13.71
C ASP A 302 11.82 9.67 12.89
N TRP A 303 12.08 10.30 11.75
CA TRP A 303 11.01 10.76 10.86
C TRP A 303 10.41 9.56 10.14
N VAL A 304 9.16 9.23 10.44
CA VAL A 304 8.44 8.15 9.75
C VAL A 304 8.05 8.63 8.35
N THR A 305 8.82 8.20 7.36
CA THR A 305 8.67 8.60 5.95
C THR A 305 7.96 7.55 5.08
N ASP A 306 7.67 6.36 5.62
CA ASP A 306 7.77 5.16 4.78
C ASP A 306 6.53 4.25 4.70
N THR A 307 6.50 3.53 3.58
CA THR A 307 5.55 2.49 3.17
C THR A 307 5.49 1.36 4.18
N ILE A 308 4.31 0.75 4.33
CA ILE A 308 4.11 -0.45 5.14
C ILE A 308 4.05 -1.70 4.26
N GLY A 309 4.50 -2.82 4.78
CA GLY A 309 4.57 -4.09 4.05
C GLY A 309 4.28 -5.29 4.95
N ALA A 310 3.72 -6.35 4.37
CA ALA A 310 3.52 -7.61 5.05
C ALA A 310 3.72 -8.79 4.09
N ILE A 311 4.28 -9.88 4.62
CA ILE A 311 4.41 -11.17 3.94
C ILE A 311 3.83 -12.23 4.89
N ALA A 312 3.02 -13.15 4.37
CA ALA A 312 2.46 -14.25 5.13
C ALA A 312 2.61 -15.57 4.38
N ILE A 313 2.68 -16.66 5.13
CA ILE A 313 2.62 -18.03 4.61
C ILE A 313 1.51 -18.74 5.40
N ASP A 314 0.56 -19.35 4.70
CA ASP A 314 -0.54 -20.09 5.32
C ASP A 314 -0.21 -21.57 5.56
N ASP A 315 -1.15 -22.28 6.20
CA ASP A 315 -0.99 -23.69 6.56
C ASP A 315 -0.88 -24.63 5.35
N ASN A 316 -1.27 -24.17 4.15
CA ASN A 316 -1.08 -24.88 2.89
C ASN A 316 0.30 -24.61 2.28
N GLY A 317 1.09 -23.72 2.88
CA GLY A 317 2.38 -23.30 2.38
C GLY A 317 2.30 -22.27 1.24
N HIS A 318 1.14 -21.66 1.01
CA HIS A 318 0.99 -20.57 0.06
C HIS A 318 1.55 -19.29 0.65
N ILE A 319 2.40 -18.59 -0.11
CA ILE A 319 2.95 -17.30 0.27
C ILE A 319 2.12 -16.16 -0.34
N ALA A 320 1.98 -15.06 0.38
CA ALA A 320 1.42 -13.83 -0.15
C ALA A 320 2.17 -12.62 0.39
N ALA A 321 2.14 -11.53 -0.36
CA ALA A 321 2.76 -10.28 0.05
C ALA A 321 1.91 -9.08 -0.34
N GLY A 322 2.05 -8.00 0.41
CA GLY A 322 1.38 -6.74 0.09
C GLY A 322 2.10 -5.54 0.67
N SER A 323 1.82 -4.38 0.09
CA SER A 323 2.35 -3.09 0.50
C SER A 323 1.30 -2.00 0.36
N SER A 324 1.38 -0.97 1.20
CA SER A 324 0.52 0.22 1.14
C SER A 324 1.28 1.49 1.53
N SER A 325 0.99 2.61 0.85
CA SER A 325 1.66 3.89 1.07
C SER A 325 0.77 5.09 0.72
N GLY A 326 0.93 6.18 1.47
CA GLY A 326 0.43 7.51 1.11
C GLY A 326 1.33 8.25 0.12
N GLY A 327 2.54 7.73 -0.14
CA GLY A 327 3.54 8.34 -1.01
C GLY A 327 4.31 9.49 -0.35
N ILE A 328 5.12 10.18 -1.16
CA ILE A 328 5.84 11.37 -0.71
C ILE A 328 4.84 12.50 -0.45
N GLY A 329 5.13 13.34 0.53
CA GLY A 329 4.26 14.49 0.74
C GLY A 329 4.56 15.66 -0.16
N MET A 330 3.59 16.57 -0.25
CA MET A 330 3.55 17.61 -1.28
C MET A 330 3.61 17.04 -2.70
N LYS A 331 3.30 15.75 -2.89
CA LYS A 331 3.26 15.14 -4.22
C LYS A 331 2.23 15.84 -5.10
N HIS A 332 2.52 15.88 -6.40
CA HIS A 332 1.51 16.20 -7.39
C HIS A 332 0.38 15.15 -7.33
N ARG A 333 -0.88 15.57 -7.48
CA ARG A 333 -2.00 14.64 -7.56
C ARG A 333 -1.84 13.66 -8.71
N GLY A 334 -2.23 12.42 -8.50
CA GLY A 334 -2.07 11.34 -9.48
C GLY A 334 -0.66 10.74 -9.54
N ARG A 335 0.30 11.20 -8.73
CA ARG A 335 1.64 10.58 -8.64
C ARG A 335 1.51 9.19 -8.01
N LEU A 336 1.91 8.18 -8.77
CA LEU A 336 1.99 6.79 -8.33
C LEU A 336 3.36 6.48 -7.73
N GLY A 337 3.36 5.84 -6.56
CA GLY A 337 4.53 5.25 -5.94
C GLY A 337 4.65 3.74 -6.17
N PRO A 338 5.75 3.13 -5.70
CA PRO A 338 6.00 1.69 -5.81
C PRO A 338 4.90 0.80 -5.28
N ALA A 339 4.18 1.24 -4.24
CA ALA A 339 3.15 0.44 -3.60
C ALA A 339 1.95 0.16 -4.52
N ALA A 340 1.76 0.90 -5.61
CA ALA A 340 0.75 0.65 -6.64
C ALA A 340 1.29 -0.17 -7.83
N LEU A 341 2.61 -0.42 -7.87
CA LEU A 341 3.29 -1.01 -9.01
C LEU A 341 3.78 -2.42 -8.66
N VAL A 342 3.11 -3.41 -9.23
CA VAL A 342 3.42 -4.84 -9.08
C VAL A 342 4.86 -5.10 -9.54
N GLY A 343 5.61 -5.87 -8.77
CA GLY A 343 7.04 -6.14 -9.00
C GLY A 343 7.97 -5.03 -8.53
N ILE A 344 7.45 -3.83 -8.21
CA ILE A 344 8.27 -2.72 -7.73
C ILE A 344 8.18 -2.61 -6.21
N GLY A 345 6.98 -2.37 -5.67
CA GLY A 345 6.77 -2.28 -4.22
C GLY A 345 6.57 -3.63 -3.54
N THR A 346 5.95 -4.57 -4.25
CA THR A 346 5.68 -5.94 -3.79
C THR A 346 5.90 -6.92 -4.94
N ALA A 347 6.54 -8.06 -4.66
CA ALA A 347 6.75 -9.16 -5.60
C ALA A 347 6.58 -10.51 -4.91
N VAL A 348 6.09 -11.49 -5.67
CA VAL A 348 6.11 -12.92 -5.31
C VAL A 348 6.61 -13.68 -6.53
N VAL A 349 7.67 -14.44 -6.36
CA VAL A 349 8.17 -15.43 -7.32
C VAL A 349 7.52 -16.77 -6.97
N PRO A 350 6.59 -17.29 -7.80
CA PRO A 350 5.86 -18.52 -7.51
C PRO A 350 6.77 -19.74 -7.44
N CYS A 351 6.28 -20.78 -6.78
CA CYS A 351 6.87 -22.11 -6.84
C CYS A 351 6.69 -22.70 -8.24
N ALA A 352 7.76 -23.26 -8.82
CA ALA A 352 7.64 -24.05 -10.03
C ALA A 352 6.98 -25.40 -9.72
N GLU A 353 6.16 -25.92 -10.63
CA GLU A 353 5.41 -27.17 -10.41
C GLU A 353 6.31 -28.40 -10.22
N ASP A 354 7.47 -28.40 -10.90
CA ASP A 354 8.47 -29.47 -10.89
C ASP A 354 9.61 -29.25 -9.89
N ASP A 355 9.55 -28.18 -9.09
CA ASP A 355 10.57 -27.89 -8.08
C ASP A 355 10.36 -28.72 -6.80
N SER A 356 11.24 -29.72 -6.63
CA SER A 356 11.27 -30.57 -5.44
C SER A 356 11.52 -29.82 -4.13
N ASP A 357 12.26 -28.70 -4.16
CA ASP A 357 12.53 -27.90 -2.96
C ASP A 357 11.41 -26.86 -2.70
N ARG A 358 10.40 -26.80 -3.58
CA ARG A 358 9.22 -25.94 -3.43
C ARG A 358 9.55 -24.50 -3.08
N ILE A 359 10.58 -23.96 -3.76
CA ILE A 359 11.13 -22.64 -3.52
C ILE A 359 10.10 -21.61 -3.95
N THR A 360 9.85 -20.64 -3.08
CA THR A 360 9.12 -19.42 -3.44
C THR A 360 9.67 -18.27 -2.64
N VAL A 361 9.69 -17.09 -3.24
CA VAL A 361 10.24 -15.89 -2.62
C VAL A 361 9.22 -14.76 -2.73
N ALA A 362 8.97 -14.08 -1.62
CA ALA A 362 8.23 -12.83 -1.62
C ALA A 362 9.13 -11.70 -1.14
N ALA A 363 8.94 -10.50 -1.69
CA ALA A 363 9.66 -9.31 -1.29
C ALA A 363 8.75 -8.09 -1.25
N VAL A 364 8.96 -7.23 -0.25
CA VAL A 364 8.28 -5.94 -0.10
C VAL A 364 9.33 -4.87 0.21
N THR A 365 9.16 -3.69 -0.38
CA THR A 365 10.14 -2.60 -0.30
C THR A 365 9.54 -1.28 0.19
N SER A 366 10.41 -0.44 0.74
CA SER A 366 10.14 0.95 1.10
C SER A 366 11.35 1.83 0.74
N GLY A 367 11.13 3.14 0.60
CA GLY A 367 12.20 4.11 0.33
C GLY A 367 11.87 5.07 -0.82
N THR A 368 12.90 5.50 -1.54
CA THR A 368 12.79 6.47 -2.64
C THR A 368 12.07 5.85 -3.84
N GLY A 369 10.79 6.18 -3.98
CA GLY A 369 9.90 5.48 -4.92
C GLY A 369 10.35 5.50 -6.38
N GLU A 370 10.85 6.63 -6.86
CA GLU A 370 11.32 6.79 -8.25
C GLU A 370 12.51 5.88 -8.55
N HIS A 371 13.43 5.70 -7.59
CA HIS A 371 14.57 4.80 -7.73
C HIS A 371 14.13 3.35 -7.69
N MET A 372 13.24 2.99 -6.77
CA MET A 372 12.70 1.63 -6.68
C MET A 372 12.01 1.21 -7.97
N ALA A 373 11.23 2.13 -8.57
CA ALA A 373 10.58 1.92 -9.87
C ALA A 373 11.60 1.71 -10.98
N THR A 374 12.63 2.56 -11.03
CA THR A 374 13.71 2.48 -12.01
C THR A 374 14.45 1.13 -11.96
N THR A 375 14.60 0.54 -10.77
CA THR A 375 15.36 -0.70 -10.58
C THR A 375 14.50 -1.96 -10.48
N MET A 376 13.17 -1.84 -10.58
CA MET A 376 12.21 -2.94 -10.30
C MET A 376 12.53 -3.66 -8.98
N ALA A 377 12.69 -2.87 -7.92
CA ALA A 377 13.38 -3.28 -6.69
C ALA A 377 12.91 -4.61 -6.08
N SER A 378 11.60 -4.78 -5.84
CA SER A 378 11.10 -5.99 -5.18
C SER A 378 11.28 -7.23 -6.04
N GLN A 379 10.94 -7.16 -7.32
CA GLN A 379 11.08 -8.28 -8.26
C GLN A 379 12.55 -8.69 -8.37
N ARG A 380 13.45 -7.71 -8.54
CA ARG A 380 14.89 -7.98 -8.70
C ARG A 380 15.45 -8.69 -7.46
N CYS A 381 15.11 -8.24 -6.25
CA CYS A 381 15.55 -8.92 -5.03
C CYS A 381 14.94 -10.32 -4.88
N ALA A 382 13.65 -10.48 -5.17
CA ALA A 382 12.99 -11.76 -5.07
C ALA A 382 13.63 -12.80 -6.02
N GLU A 383 13.91 -12.42 -7.27
CA GLU A 383 14.61 -13.26 -8.25
C GLU A 383 16.04 -13.60 -7.81
N ARG A 384 16.77 -12.62 -7.25
CA ARG A 384 18.14 -12.83 -6.74
C ARG A 384 18.16 -13.91 -5.65
N LEU A 385 17.25 -13.85 -4.70
CA LEU A 385 17.12 -14.84 -3.62
C LEU A 385 16.59 -16.18 -4.12
N TYR A 386 15.68 -16.17 -5.09
CA TYR A 386 15.10 -17.37 -5.69
C TYR A 386 16.16 -18.17 -6.46
N HIS A 387 16.96 -17.48 -7.29
CA HIS A 387 17.99 -18.11 -8.11
C HIS A 387 19.34 -18.29 -7.42
N GLY A 388 19.53 -17.77 -6.20
CA GLY A 388 20.82 -17.78 -5.53
C GLY A 388 21.87 -16.99 -6.31
N THR A 389 21.54 -15.77 -6.76
CA THR A 389 22.44 -14.96 -7.58
C THR A 389 22.67 -13.57 -7.03
N ARG A 390 23.81 -12.98 -7.41
CA ARG A 390 24.12 -11.57 -7.23
C ARG A 390 24.67 -10.95 -8.50
N ARG A 391 24.61 -9.61 -8.59
CA ARG A 391 25.17 -8.86 -9.71
C ARG A 391 26.70 -8.95 -9.74
N GLY A 392 27.24 -9.56 -10.79
CA GLY A 392 28.67 -9.69 -11.03
C GLY A 392 29.25 -8.65 -11.99
N PRO A 393 30.56 -8.80 -12.33
CA PRO A 393 31.24 -7.94 -13.29
C PRO A 393 30.54 -7.92 -14.66
N ALA A 394 30.63 -6.79 -15.36
CA ALA A 394 29.96 -6.55 -16.65
C ALA A 394 28.42 -6.74 -16.61
N GLY A 395 27.82 -6.81 -15.43
CA GLY A 395 26.40 -7.04 -15.24
C GLY A 395 25.94 -8.49 -15.43
N ILE A 396 26.88 -9.44 -15.43
CA ILE A 396 26.57 -10.87 -15.50
C ILE A 396 26.19 -11.34 -14.10
N ASP A 397 25.15 -12.16 -14.01
CA ASP A 397 24.71 -12.73 -12.74
C ASP A 397 25.64 -13.88 -12.31
N VAL A 398 26.01 -13.88 -11.03
CA VAL A 398 26.94 -14.84 -10.44
C VAL A 398 26.22 -15.61 -9.34
N GLN A 399 26.39 -16.92 -9.34
CA GLN A 399 25.85 -17.81 -8.30
C GLN A 399 26.50 -17.52 -6.94
N ASP A 400 25.68 -17.49 -5.90
CA ASP A 400 26.10 -17.27 -4.52
C ASP A 400 25.13 -17.97 -3.57
N ASP A 401 25.66 -18.80 -2.66
CA ASP A 401 24.84 -19.53 -1.68
C ASP A 401 24.63 -18.71 -0.40
N ASP A 402 25.33 -17.57 -0.24
CA ASP A 402 25.17 -16.68 0.89
C ASP A 402 24.07 -15.64 0.63
N GLU A 403 22.88 -15.89 1.18
CA GLU A 403 21.76 -14.95 1.05
C GLU A 403 22.04 -13.57 1.66
N ASP A 404 22.88 -13.46 2.69
CA ASP A 404 23.25 -12.17 3.26
C ASP A 404 24.17 -11.39 2.31
N ALA A 405 25.01 -12.07 1.53
CA ALA A 405 25.81 -11.47 0.47
C ALA A 405 24.93 -11.06 -0.74
N ILE A 406 23.92 -11.87 -1.09
CA ILE A 406 22.93 -11.54 -2.11
C ILE A 406 22.18 -10.26 -1.72
N MET A 407 21.67 -10.17 -0.49
CA MET A 407 20.91 -9.00 -0.02
C MET A 407 21.77 -7.73 -0.01
N GLU A 408 23.02 -7.82 0.42
CA GLU A 408 23.96 -6.70 0.38
C GLU A 408 24.28 -6.28 -1.05
N SER A 409 24.55 -7.25 -1.93
CA SER A 409 24.82 -6.99 -3.34
C SER A 409 23.61 -6.39 -4.05
N PHE A 410 22.38 -6.78 -3.69
CA PHE A 410 21.18 -6.18 -4.26
C PHE A 410 21.15 -4.68 -3.99
N ILE A 411 21.32 -4.25 -2.73
CA ILE A 411 21.33 -2.82 -2.41
C ILE A 411 22.53 -2.11 -3.03
N ALA A 412 23.74 -2.67 -2.90
CA ALA A 412 24.94 -2.00 -3.38
C ALA A 412 25.00 -1.92 -4.92
N LYS A 413 24.67 -3.01 -5.61
CA LYS A 413 24.92 -3.20 -7.05
C LYS A 413 23.69 -3.04 -7.91
N ASP A 414 22.58 -3.68 -7.55
CA ASP A 414 21.35 -3.61 -8.34
C ASP A 414 20.63 -2.26 -8.11
N PHE A 415 20.71 -1.69 -6.90
CA PHE A 415 20.06 -0.42 -6.55
C PHE A 415 21.00 0.80 -6.60
N MET A 416 22.00 0.89 -5.71
CA MET A 416 22.82 2.10 -5.57
C MET A 416 23.73 2.36 -6.77
N ASP A 417 24.38 1.33 -7.33
CA ASP A 417 25.23 1.48 -8.51
C ASP A 417 24.44 1.61 -9.83
N HIS A 418 23.10 1.49 -9.78
CA HIS A 418 22.24 1.63 -10.95
C HIS A 418 22.42 3.03 -11.59
N PRO A 419 22.64 3.13 -12.92
CA PRO A 419 22.89 4.42 -13.57
C PRO A 419 21.81 5.48 -13.34
N GLY A 420 20.54 5.06 -13.24
CA GLY A 420 19.42 5.95 -12.94
C GLY A 420 19.29 6.37 -11.47
N VAL A 421 20.03 5.73 -10.56
CA VAL A 421 20.03 6.07 -9.12
C VAL A 421 21.27 6.90 -8.79
N LYS A 422 22.48 6.40 -9.12
CA LYS A 422 23.73 7.08 -8.77
C LYS A 422 23.93 8.45 -9.42
N ASN A 423 23.32 8.67 -10.59
CA ASN A 423 23.41 9.92 -11.34
C ASN A 423 22.18 10.82 -11.11
N CYS A 424 21.28 10.45 -10.20
CA CYS A 424 20.10 11.23 -9.86
C CYS A 424 20.44 12.29 -8.80
N HIS A 425 19.69 13.40 -8.79
CA HIS A 425 19.84 14.45 -7.77
C HIS A 425 19.19 14.07 -6.43
N SER A 426 18.27 13.10 -6.41
CA SER A 426 17.61 12.63 -5.20
C SER A 426 18.44 11.55 -4.51
N ALA A 427 18.33 11.46 -3.19
CA ALA A 427 19.03 10.43 -2.42
C ALA A 427 18.45 9.03 -2.70
N GLY A 428 19.33 8.06 -2.94
CA GLY A 428 18.97 6.65 -3.05
C GLY A 428 18.76 6.04 -1.67
N ALA A 429 17.51 5.83 -1.27
CA ALA A 429 17.14 5.15 -0.04
C ALA A 429 16.24 3.95 -0.34
N ILE A 430 16.53 2.80 0.26
CA ILE A 430 15.75 1.58 0.14
C ILE A 430 15.85 0.76 1.44
N GLY A 431 14.70 0.24 1.85
CA GLY A 431 14.58 -0.87 2.77
C GLY A 431 13.82 -2.00 2.08
N ILE A 432 14.24 -3.23 2.32
CA ILE A 432 13.61 -4.42 1.76
C ILE A 432 13.44 -5.50 2.83
N MET A 433 12.29 -6.15 2.81
CA MET A 433 11.98 -7.34 3.56
C MET A 433 11.61 -8.44 2.57
N ALA A 434 12.25 -9.61 2.69
CA ALA A 434 12.01 -10.75 1.84
C ALA A 434 11.84 -12.03 2.65
N VAL A 435 11.03 -12.96 2.15
CA VAL A 435 10.87 -14.30 2.72
C VAL A 435 11.12 -15.32 1.63
N LYS A 436 12.09 -16.20 1.84
CA LYS A 436 12.33 -17.40 1.03
C LYS A 436 11.73 -18.60 1.76
N LYS A 437 10.78 -19.28 1.14
CA LYS A 437 10.26 -20.57 1.59
C LYS A 437 10.93 -21.66 0.75
N THR A 438 11.25 -22.76 1.43
CA THR A 438 11.75 -24.01 0.84
C THR A 438 11.03 -25.19 1.49
N SER A 439 11.27 -26.40 1.02
CA SER A 439 10.81 -27.64 1.65
C SER A 439 11.36 -27.80 3.08
N ARG A 440 12.52 -27.19 3.36
CA ARG A 440 13.27 -27.29 4.62
C ARG A 440 12.90 -26.21 5.64
N GLY A 441 12.14 -25.20 5.24
CA GLY A 441 11.72 -24.13 6.14
C GLY A 441 11.60 -22.76 5.50
N TYR A 442 11.51 -21.77 6.37
CA TYR A 442 11.20 -20.38 6.04
C TYR A 442 12.31 -19.45 6.51
N TYR A 443 12.74 -18.57 5.63
CA TYR A 443 13.86 -17.67 5.86
C TYR A 443 13.42 -16.23 5.61
N LEU A 444 13.30 -15.45 6.68
CA LEU A 444 13.05 -14.02 6.62
C LEU A 444 14.40 -13.31 6.50
N TYR A 445 14.54 -12.44 5.52
CA TYR A 445 15.69 -11.56 5.32
C TYR A 445 15.23 -10.11 5.27
N PHE A 446 16.10 -9.21 5.70
CA PHE A 446 15.92 -7.78 5.48
C PHE A 446 17.26 -7.11 5.23
N ALA A 447 17.22 -6.04 4.46
CA ALA A 447 18.37 -5.15 4.30
C ALA A 447 17.88 -3.72 4.03
N HIS A 448 18.65 -2.72 4.44
CA HIS A 448 18.35 -1.32 4.17
C HIS A 448 19.60 -0.44 4.19
N ASN A 449 19.55 0.68 3.47
CA ASN A 449 20.54 1.77 3.59
C ASN A 449 19.93 3.05 4.19
N THR A 450 18.70 2.95 4.71
CA THR A 450 18.04 4.01 5.50
C THR A 450 18.60 4.05 6.92
N ASP A 451 18.39 5.16 7.63
CA ASP A 451 18.82 5.33 9.03
C ASP A 451 18.23 4.26 9.94
N SER A 452 16.97 3.90 9.72
CA SER A 452 16.29 2.82 10.44
C SER A 452 15.26 2.09 9.57
N PHE A 453 14.92 0.87 10.00
CA PHE A 453 13.91 0.02 9.37
C PHE A 453 13.22 -0.86 10.42
N ALA A 454 11.92 -0.65 10.61
CA ALA A 454 11.12 -1.34 11.62
C ALA A 454 10.54 -2.65 11.07
N LEU A 455 10.72 -3.74 11.82
CA LEU A 455 10.35 -5.09 11.41
C LEU A 455 9.65 -5.83 12.53
N ALA A 456 8.71 -6.70 12.17
CA ALA A 456 8.12 -7.66 13.10
C ALA A 456 7.91 -9.01 12.41
N SER A 457 8.16 -10.10 13.13
CA SER A 457 7.93 -11.47 12.64
C SER A 457 7.32 -12.33 13.73
N MET A 458 6.53 -13.33 13.35
CA MET A 458 5.95 -14.29 14.28
C MET A 458 5.76 -15.62 13.57
N GLY A 459 6.28 -16.70 14.14
CA GLY A 459 6.01 -18.07 13.71
C GLY A 459 4.69 -18.63 14.29
N GLY A 460 4.12 -19.65 13.65
CA GLY A 460 2.86 -20.27 14.10
C GLY A 460 2.92 -20.82 15.53
N LEU A 461 4.06 -21.39 15.91
CA LEU A 461 4.30 -21.96 17.24
C LEU A 461 4.69 -20.92 18.30
N GLU A 462 4.91 -19.67 17.91
CA GLU A 462 5.27 -18.61 18.85
C GLU A 462 4.06 -18.06 19.59
N LYS A 463 4.32 -17.67 20.85
CA LYS A 463 3.31 -17.02 21.71
C LYS A 463 3.21 -15.53 21.43
N GLU A 464 4.30 -14.89 21.04
CA GLU A 464 4.40 -13.45 20.82
C GLU A 464 5.26 -13.12 19.59
N PRO A 465 5.00 -11.99 18.90
CA PRO A 465 5.83 -11.54 17.81
C PRO A 465 7.17 -11.01 18.31
N ARG A 466 8.21 -11.16 17.50
CA ARG A 466 9.50 -10.47 17.68
C ARG A 466 9.52 -9.20 16.86
N CYS A 467 9.78 -8.08 17.50
CA CYS A 467 9.89 -6.77 16.85
C CYS A 467 11.34 -6.26 16.95
N VAL A 468 11.83 -5.69 15.85
CA VAL A 468 13.19 -5.14 15.74
C VAL A 468 13.11 -3.78 15.08
N MET A 469 13.78 -2.78 15.67
CA MET A 469 14.13 -1.55 14.97
C MET A 469 15.57 -1.70 14.49
N SER A 470 15.76 -2.04 13.22
CA SER A 470 17.10 -2.09 12.63
C SER A 470 17.60 -0.67 12.43
N ARG A 471 18.87 -0.41 12.74
CA ARG A 471 19.52 0.88 12.55
C ARG A 471 20.81 0.69 11.78
N LEU A 472 21.17 1.68 10.98
CA LEU A 472 22.44 1.66 10.25
C LEU A 472 23.61 1.75 11.25
N PRO A 473 24.52 0.75 11.31
CA PRO A 473 25.68 0.81 12.19
C PRO A 473 26.63 1.96 11.82
N ASP A 474 27.36 2.50 12.80
CA ASP A 474 28.33 3.56 12.57
C ASP A 474 29.36 3.16 11.49
N GLY A 475 29.44 3.96 10.42
CA GLY A 475 30.34 3.73 9.29
C GLY A 475 29.89 2.66 8.29
N ALA A 476 28.78 1.95 8.53
CA ALA A 476 28.21 1.01 7.59
C ALA A 476 27.36 1.74 6.54
N LYS A 477 27.33 1.21 5.31
CA LYS A 477 26.47 1.72 4.23
C LYS A 477 25.15 0.96 4.11
N ILE A 478 25.12 -0.26 4.62
CA ILE A 478 23.98 -1.18 4.53
C ILE A 478 23.87 -1.91 5.86
N ALA A 479 22.67 -1.95 6.43
CA ALA A 479 22.30 -2.83 7.51
C ALA A 479 21.52 -4.02 6.95
N LYS A 480 21.75 -5.21 7.50
CA LYS A 480 21.09 -6.44 7.07
C LYS A 480 20.90 -7.38 8.25
N GLY A 481 19.96 -8.30 8.09
CA GLY A 481 19.74 -9.36 9.06
C GLY A 481 18.66 -10.32 8.58
N GLY A 482 18.37 -11.31 9.40
CA GLY A 482 17.38 -12.30 9.05
C GLY A 482 17.00 -13.19 10.21
N ARG A 483 16.05 -14.06 9.94
CA ARG A 483 15.54 -15.05 10.86
C ARG A 483 15.20 -16.32 10.08
N LYS A 484 15.82 -17.42 10.50
CA LYS A 484 15.60 -18.74 9.92
C LYS A 484 14.65 -19.54 10.83
N VAL A 485 13.64 -20.17 10.24
CA VAL A 485 12.72 -21.11 10.90
C VAL A 485 12.79 -22.41 10.13
N GLN A 486 13.47 -23.40 10.70
CA GLN A 486 13.63 -24.71 10.10
C GLN A 486 12.40 -25.57 10.38
N LEU A 487 11.97 -26.33 9.37
CA LEU A 487 10.98 -27.39 9.53
C LEU A 487 11.73 -28.70 9.76
N ASP A 488 11.25 -29.47 10.75
CA ASP A 488 11.83 -30.76 11.15
C ASP A 488 11.54 -31.88 10.14
#